data_AF-A0A842TF72-F1
#
_entry.id   AF-A0A842TF72-F1
#
_cell.length_a   1.000
_cell.length_b   1.000
_cell.length_c   1.000
_cell.angle_alpha   90.00
_cell.angle_beta   90.00
_cell.angle_gamma   90.00
#
_symmetry.space_group_name_H-M   'P 1'
#
loop_
_entity.id
_entity.type
_entity.pdbx_description
1 polymer ?
#
loop_
_entity_poly.entity_id
_entity_poly.type
_entity_poly.pdbx_seq_one_letter_code
_entity_poly.pdbx_strand_id
1 'polypeptide(L)'
;MSKRDFPETHEIGLIEQWTKKGIPLPYQTLACELPDYEKKETYEKRDFDWEYPEGPRITLDSLGISIEEAFDGYYIDITHDFKPEKEEEMDLSGKIISKGSGRNAEIIKK
;
A
#
# COMPACT_ATOMS: atom_id res chain seq x y z
N MET A 1 -13.80 -5.82 8.33
CA MET A 1 -13.41 -6.55 9.56
C MET A 1 -13.52 -5.55 10.71
N SER A 2 -14.29 -5.82 11.76
CA SER A 2 -14.61 -4.77 12.76
C SER A 2 -13.51 -4.67 13.83
N LYS A 3 -13.09 -3.44 14.16
CA LYS A 3 -12.16 -3.11 15.25
C LYS A 3 -12.60 -3.66 16.62
N ARG A 4 -13.91 -3.90 16.80
CA ARG A 4 -14.48 -4.45 18.04
C ARG A 4 -14.22 -5.94 18.21
N ASP A 5 -14.19 -6.68 17.11
CA ASP A 5 -14.12 -8.13 17.17
C ASP A 5 -12.67 -8.63 17.16
N PHE A 6 -11.75 -7.88 16.50
CA PHE A 6 -10.34 -8.24 16.37
C PHE A 6 -9.41 -7.01 16.41
N PRO A 7 -9.22 -6.39 17.59
CA PRO A 7 -8.42 -5.17 17.72
C PRO A 7 -6.95 -5.37 17.34
N GLU A 8 -6.35 -6.51 17.69
CA GLU A 8 -4.94 -6.84 17.35
C GLU A 8 -4.73 -6.98 15.84
N THR A 9 -5.65 -7.64 15.14
CA THR A 9 -5.60 -7.77 13.68
C THR A 9 -5.77 -6.42 12.98
N HIS A 10 -6.58 -5.53 13.55
CA HIS A 10 -6.75 -4.18 13.04
C HIS A 10 -5.47 -3.34 13.24
N GLU A 11 -4.80 -3.50 14.37
CA GLU A 11 -3.54 -2.80 14.66
C GLU A 11 -2.40 -3.30 13.77
N ILE A 12 -2.14 -4.60 13.76
CA ILE A 12 -1.04 -5.21 12.99
C ILE A 12 -1.32 -5.16 11.48
N GLY A 13 -2.48 -5.62 11.06
CA GLY A 13 -2.78 -5.80 9.63
C GLY A 13 -3.03 -4.49 8.89
N LEU A 14 -3.42 -3.43 9.61
CA LEU A 14 -3.91 -2.20 8.98
C LEU A 14 -3.11 -0.97 9.41
N ILE A 15 -2.95 -0.73 10.72
CA ILE A 15 -2.20 0.44 11.20
C ILE A 15 -0.71 0.26 10.86
N GLU A 16 -0.09 -0.87 11.22
CA GLU A 16 1.33 -1.06 10.92
C GLU A 16 1.62 -1.14 9.42
N GLN A 17 0.72 -1.75 8.65
CA GLN A 17 0.85 -1.80 7.19
C GLN A 17 0.90 -0.39 6.59
N TRP A 18 0.02 0.51 7.02
CA TRP A 18 -0.07 1.86 6.46
C TRP A 18 0.95 2.86 7.04
N THR A 19 1.36 2.69 8.29
CA THR A 19 2.25 3.63 9.00
C THR A 19 3.72 3.22 8.99
N LYS A 20 4.03 1.92 9.00
CA LYS A 20 5.41 1.42 9.10
C LYS A 20 5.91 0.80 7.80
N LYS A 21 5.06 0.06 7.08
CA LYS A 21 5.48 -0.71 5.88
C LYS A 21 5.19 0.02 4.58
N GLY A 22 4.02 0.64 4.44
CA GLY A 22 3.52 1.20 3.18
C GLY A 22 3.20 0.13 2.13
N ILE A 23 2.51 0.57 1.07
CA ILE A 23 2.15 -0.26 -0.08
C ILE A 23 3.19 -0.06 -1.18
N PRO A 24 3.69 -1.13 -1.82
CA PRO A 24 4.62 -1.01 -2.93
C PRO A 24 3.98 -0.23 -4.10
N LEU A 25 4.79 0.62 -4.74
CA LEU A 25 4.41 1.31 -5.96
C LEU A 25 4.23 0.31 -7.12
N PRO A 26 3.43 0.64 -8.16
CA PRO A 26 3.17 -0.29 -9.25
C PRO A 26 4.42 -0.84 -9.94
N TYR A 27 5.49 -0.04 -10.07
CA TYR A 27 6.76 -0.52 -10.64
C TYR A 27 7.47 -1.56 -9.75
N GLN A 28 7.36 -1.45 -8.43
CA GLN A 28 7.92 -2.42 -7.48
C GLN A 28 7.16 -3.74 -7.57
N THR A 29 5.83 -3.68 -7.73
CA THR A 29 5.00 -4.87 -7.92
C THR A 29 5.32 -5.59 -9.23
N LEU A 30 5.61 -4.87 -10.31
CA LEU A 30 6.02 -5.49 -11.58
C LEU A 30 7.37 -6.21 -11.51
N ALA A 31 8.25 -5.74 -10.64
CA ALA A 31 9.58 -6.29 -10.44
C ALA A 31 9.66 -7.14 -9.16
N CYS A 32 8.53 -7.57 -8.60
CA CYS A 32 8.53 -8.43 -7.42
C CYS A 32 9.01 -9.85 -7.76
N GLU A 33 9.70 -10.45 -6.82
CA GLU A 33 10.16 -11.83 -6.89
C GLU A 33 9.32 -12.69 -5.95
N LEU A 34 8.89 -13.85 -6.45
CA LEU A 34 8.19 -14.84 -5.64
C LEU A 34 9.21 -15.57 -4.77
N PRO A 35 8.84 -15.93 -3.53
CA PRO A 35 9.72 -16.72 -2.67
C PRO A 35 10.00 -18.07 -3.33
N ASP A 36 11.23 -18.53 -3.20
CA ASP A 36 11.68 -19.79 -3.78
C ASP A 36 11.27 -20.96 -2.87
N TYR A 37 10.13 -21.59 -3.18
CA TYR A 37 9.60 -22.73 -2.43
C TYR A 37 10.39 -24.03 -2.62
N GLU A 38 11.40 -24.07 -3.49
CA GLU A 38 12.26 -25.26 -3.62
C GLU A 38 13.44 -25.24 -2.65
N LYS A 39 13.83 -24.05 -2.17
CA LYS A 39 14.89 -23.88 -1.17
C LYS A 39 14.43 -24.28 0.22
N LYS A 40 15.24 -25.09 0.90
CA LYS A 40 14.98 -25.52 2.28
C LYS A 40 15.01 -24.33 3.24
N GLU A 41 15.90 -23.37 2.98
CA GLU A 41 16.08 -22.16 3.76
C GLU A 41 14.79 -21.34 3.87
N THR A 42 13.97 -21.30 2.81
CA THR A 42 12.65 -20.64 2.78
C THR A 42 11.75 -21.17 3.89
N TYR A 43 11.75 -22.48 4.12
CA TYR A 43 10.97 -23.11 5.19
C TYR A 43 11.60 -22.95 6.57
N GLU A 44 12.94 -23.01 6.66
CA GLU A 44 13.67 -22.83 7.93
C GLU A 44 13.52 -21.42 8.48
N LYS A 45 13.59 -20.41 7.61
CA LYS A 45 13.44 -18.99 7.96
C LYS A 45 12.01 -18.49 7.92
N ARG A 46 11.08 -19.30 7.39
CA ARG A 46 9.68 -18.92 7.12
C ARG A 46 9.57 -17.70 6.20
N ASP A 47 10.44 -17.65 5.20
CA ASP A 47 10.57 -16.54 4.27
C ASP A 47 9.62 -16.74 3.08
N PHE A 48 8.33 -16.58 3.34
CA PHE A 48 7.25 -16.85 2.37
C PHE A 48 6.65 -15.57 1.78
N ASP A 49 7.23 -14.41 2.09
CA ASP A 49 6.77 -13.12 1.61
C ASP A 49 7.27 -12.87 0.20
N TRP A 50 6.55 -12.02 -0.54
CA TRP A 50 6.99 -11.56 -1.84
C TRP A 50 8.09 -10.52 -1.66
N GLU A 51 9.18 -10.66 -2.39
CA GLU A 51 10.30 -9.72 -2.34
C GLU A 51 10.04 -8.60 -3.34
N TYR A 52 9.83 -7.38 -2.82
CA TYR A 52 9.67 -6.19 -3.65
C TYR A 52 10.99 -5.42 -3.68
N PRO A 53 11.39 -4.83 -4.81
CA PRO A 53 12.56 -3.97 -4.88
C PRO A 53 12.50 -2.85 -3.83
N GLU A 54 13.67 -2.52 -3.28
CA GLU A 54 13.79 -1.38 -2.36
C GLU A 54 13.33 -0.07 -3.03
N GLY A 55 12.77 0.83 -2.22
CA GLY A 55 12.27 2.10 -2.70
C GLY A 55 11.12 2.64 -1.87
N PRO A 56 10.67 3.86 -2.18
CA PRO A 56 9.57 4.51 -1.48
C PRO A 56 8.28 3.73 -1.66
N ARG A 57 7.39 3.84 -0.67
CA ARG A 57 6.11 3.13 -0.61
C ARG A 57 4.98 4.10 -0.31
N ILE A 58 3.79 3.79 -0.80
CA ILE A 58 2.59 4.58 -0.57
C ILE A 58 2.20 4.43 0.91
N THR A 59 2.19 5.54 1.63
CA THR A 59 1.71 5.64 3.02
C THR A 59 0.49 6.56 3.09
N LEU A 60 -0.22 6.58 4.22
CA LEU A 60 -1.34 7.53 4.41
C LEU A 60 -0.86 8.98 4.38
N ASP A 61 0.31 9.23 4.95
CA ASP A 61 0.95 10.55 4.94
C ASP A 61 1.26 11.01 3.51
N SER A 62 1.77 10.11 2.66
CA SER A 62 2.02 10.40 1.24
C SER A 62 0.75 10.79 0.48
N LEU A 63 -0.42 10.31 0.94
CA LEU A 63 -1.71 10.62 0.35
C LEU A 63 -2.41 11.82 1.00
N GLY A 64 -1.89 12.32 2.14
CA GLY A 64 -2.52 13.37 2.92
C GLY A 64 -3.87 12.97 3.52
N ILE A 65 -4.07 11.69 3.84
CA ILE A 65 -5.34 11.17 4.37
C ILE A 65 -5.16 10.59 5.78
N SER A 66 -6.24 10.62 6.56
CA SER A 66 -6.29 9.95 7.86
C SER A 66 -6.51 8.44 7.75
N ILE A 67 -6.22 7.71 8.83
CA ILE A 67 -6.51 6.28 8.92
C ILE A 67 -8.02 5.99 8.86
N GLU A 68 -8.86 6.87 9.40
CA GLU A 68 -10.31 6.77 9.31
C GLU A 68 -10.78 6.85 7.87
N GLU A 69 -10.21 7.78 7.09
CA GLU A 69 -10.55 7.97 5.70
C GLU A 69 -10.04 6.84 4.80
N ALA A 70 -8.93 6.20 5.14
CA ALA A 70 -8.37 5.08 4.37
C ALA A 70 -9.42 3.97 4.11
N PHE A 71 -10.39 3.81 5.01
CA PHE A 71 -11.48 2.83 4.90
C PHE A 71 -12.53 3.18 3.86
N ASP A 72 -12.66 4.44 3.45
CA ASP A 72 -13.61 4.84 2.41
C ASP A 72 -13.18 4.26 1.04
N GLY A 73 -11.89 3.98 0.88
CA GLY A 73 -11.28 3.57 -0.37
C GLY A 73 -10.95 4.78 -1.25
N TYR A 74 -9.78 4.74 -1.87
CA TYR A 74 -9.30 5.79 -2.75
C TYR A 74 -8.78 5.19 -4.05
N TYR A 75 -9.08 5.86 -5.15
CA TYR A 75 -8.51 5.57 -6.46
C TYR A 75 -7.49 6.65 -6.81
N ILE A 76 -6.27 6.23 -7.13
CA ILE A 76 -5.12 7.11 -7.27
C ILE A 76 -4.53 6.94 -8.68
N ASP A 77 -4.15 8.05 -9.29
CA ASP A 77 -3.51 8.13 -10.61
C ASP A 77 -2.01 7.84 -10.53
N ILE A 78 -1.67 6.57 -10.35
CA ILE A 78 -0.28 6.11 -10.34
C ILE A 78 -0.16 4.91 -11.28
N THR A 79 0.70 5.04 -12.28
CA THR A 79 1.05 3.98 -13.23
C THR A 79 2.41 3.37 -12.88
N HIS A 80 2.80 2.32 -13.59
CA HIS A 80 4.12 1.69 -13.46
C HIS A 80 5.28 2.55 -13.95
N ASP A 81 4.99 3.65 -14.67
CA ASP A 81 6.00 4.61 -15.09
C ASP A 81 6.37 5.61 -13.98
N PHE A 82 5.53 5.70 -12.94
CA PHE A 82 5.83 6.53 -11.78
C PHE A 82 6.91 5.88 -10.91
N LYS A 83 8.14 6.39 -11.04
CA LYS A 83 9.34 5.92 -10.33
C LYS A 83 9.99 7.11 -9.62
N PRO A 84 9.51 7.47 -8.43
CA PRO A 84 10.03 8.61 -7.70
C PRO A 84 11.48 8.36 -7.30
N GLU A 85 12.35 9.33 -7.58
CA GLU A 85 13.77 9.25 -7.24
C GLU A 85 14.06 9.87 -5.87
N LYS A 86 13.12 10.67 -5.35
CA LYS A 86 13.25 11.40 -4.08
C LYS A 86 11.98 11.31 -3.25
N GLU A 87 12.11 11.48 -1.94
CA GLU A 87 10.97 11.43 -1.01
C GLU A 87 9.96 12.55 -1.26
N GLU A 88 10.39 13.73 -1.71
CA GLU A 88 9.46 14.85 -1.95
C GLU A 88 8.50 14.57 -3.13
N GLU A 89 8.85 13.64 -4.02
CA GLU A 89 7.98 13.20 -5.12
C GLU A 89 6.85 12.28 -4.64
N MET A 90 6.90 11.88 -3.36
CA MET A 90 5.86 11.08 -2.68
C MET A 90 4.74 11.93 -2.07
N ASP A 91 4.60 13.22 -2.41
CA ASP A 91 3.33 13.91 -2.21
C ASP A 91 2.33 13.47 -3.31
N LEU A 92 1.52 12.47 -2.96
CA LEU A 92 0.54 11.83 -3.82
C LEU A 92 -0.88 12.39 -3.61
N SER A 93 -1.06 13.37 -2.72
CA SER A 93 -2.38 13.97 -2.44
C SER A 93 -3.06 14.51 -3.71
N GLY A 94 -2.29 15.12 -4.62
CA GLY A 94 -2.76 15.63 -5.92
C GLY A 94 -3.02 14.56 -6.99
N LYS A 95 -2.74 13.28 -6.70
CA LYS A 95 -2.97 12.13 -7.60
C LYS A 95 -4.26 11.40 -7.29
N ILE A 96 -5.01 11.77 -6.24
CA ILE A 96 -6.29 11.15 -5.93
C ILE A 96 -7.32 11.51 -7.01
N ILE A 97 -7.89 10.49 -7.65
CA ILE A 97 -8.93 10.62 -8.68
C ILE A 97 -10.31 10.59 -8.05
N SER A 98 -10.57 9.63 -7.15
CA SER A 98 -11.86 9.46 -6.51
C SER A 98 -11.74 8.90 -5.09
N LYS A 99 -12.75 9.18 -4.28
CA LYS A 99 -12.94 8.62 -2.93
C LYS A 99 -14.21 7.79 -2.88
N GLY A 100 -14.25 6.76 -2.04
CA GLY A 100 -15.40 5.88 -1.92
C GLY A 100 -15.30 4.67 -2.86
N SER A 101 -16.19 3.71 -2.65
CA SER A 101 -16.24 2.46 -3.41
C SER A 101 -17.63 2.22 -4.02
N GLY A 102 -17.66 1.71 -5.26
CA GLY A 102 -18.91 1.33 -5.94
C GLY A 102 -19.82 2.51 -6.23
N ARG A 103 -21.09 2.42 -5.81
CA ARG A 103 -22.11 3.47 -6.06
C ARG A 103 -21.90 4.74 -5.22
N ASN A 104 -21.07 4.67 -4.19
CA ASN A 104 -20.74 5.80 -3.33
C ASN A 104 -19.41 6.46 -3.73
N ALA A 105 -18.83 6.08 -4.88
CA ALA A 105 -17.60 6.69 -5.36
C ALA A 105 -17.87 8.12 -5.86
N GLU A 106 -17.13 9.09 -5.31
CA GLU A 106 -17.13 10.48 -5.70
C GLU A 106 -15.86 10.80 -6.48
N ILE A 107 -16.01 11.35 -7.69
CA ILE A 107 -14.90 11.73 -8.56
C ILE A 107 -14.44 13.14 -8.18
N ILE A 108 -13.19 13.25 -7.73
CA ILE A 108 -12.55 14.49 -7.30
C ILE A 108 -11.82 15.16 -8.48
N LYS A 109 -11.18 14.36 -9.33
CA LYS A 109 -10.37 14.82 -10.47
C LYS A 109 -10.81 14.14 -11.75
N LYS A 110 -10.89 14.91 -12.85
CA LYS A 110 -11.19 14.43 -14.20
C LYS A 110 -9.97 14.53 -15.10
#